data_AF-A0A1Y3B3J3-F1
#
_entry.id   AF-A0A1Y3B3J3-F1
#
_cell.length_a   1.000
_cell.length_b   1.000
_cell.length_c   1.000
_cell.angle_alpha   90.00
_cell.angle_beta   90.00
_cell.angle_gamma   90.00
#
_symmetry.space_group_name_H-M   'P 1'
#
loop_
_entity.id
_entity.type
_entity.pdbx_description
1 polymer ?
#
loop_
_entity_poly.entity_id
_entity_poly.type
_entity_poly.pdbx_seq_one_letter_code
_entity_poly.pdbx_strand_id
1 'polypeptide(L)'
;MHLANVIRNRFGEDILIDDRSNLTIGKRLLTAKTIGIPFILVAGRNIIDVRPKFELFDMYNDNDNNPLNAKQGRLMTQADVLDHLNIHLKQFRLNITD
;
A
#
# COMPACT_ATOMS: atom_id res chain seq x y z
N MET A 1 12.32 -6.86 5.30
CA MET A 1 11.69 -6.07 6.38
C MET A 1 12.21 -4.63 6.51
N HIS A 2 13.04 -4.10 5.60
CA HIS A 2 13.56 -2.73 5.72
C HIS A 2 12.49 -1.66 5.46
N LEU A 3 11.73 -1.75 4.36
CA LEU A 3 10.70 -0.76 4.02
C LEU A 3 9.61 -0.62 5.09
N ALA A 4 9.14 -1.72 5.66
CA ALA A 4 8.18 -1.69 6.76
C ALA A 4 8.71 -0.88 7.96
N ASN A 5 9.96 -1.11 8.36
CA ASN A 5 10.56 -0.36 9.45
C ASN A 5 10.72 1.14 9.09
N VAL A 6 11.08 1.46 7.85
CA VAL A 6 11.18 2.85 7.39
C VAL A 6 9.82 3.55 7.46
N ILE A 7 8.75 2.91 6.99
CA ILE A 7 7.38 3.45 7.05
C ILE A 7 6.96 3.66 8.52
N ARG A 8 7.15 2.65 9.37
CA ARG A 8 6.80 2.70 10.80
C ARG A 8 7.53 3.85 11.50
N ASN A 9 8.85 3.94 11.31
CA ASN A 9 9.66 4.98 11.97
C ASN A 9 9.36 6.39 11.45
N ARG A 10 9.00 6.53 10.16
CA ARG A 10 8.76 7.84 9.56
C ARG A 10 7.37 8.39 9.86
N PHE A 11 6.36 7.54 9.87
CA PHE A 11 4.95 7.97 9.94
C PHE A 11 4.27 7.58 11.26
N GLY A 12 4.80 6.60 11.99
CA GLY A 12 4.20 6.07 13.21
C GLY A 12 2.98 5.17 12.95
N GLU A 13 2.82 4.69 11.71
CA GLU A 13 1.65 3.91 11.29
C GLU A 13 1.77 2.43 11.64
N ASP A 14 0.62 1.80 11.81
CA ASP A 14 0.52 0.35 11.92
C ASP A 14 0.74 -0.32 10.56
N ILE A 15 1.52 -1.39 10.58
CA ILE A 15 1.89 -2.15 9.38
C ILE A 15 1.54 -3.60 9.58
N LEU A 16 0.67 -4.11 8.70
CA LEU A 16 0.37 -5.52 8.56
C LEU A 16 1.24 -6.12 7.45
N ILE A 17 1.80 -7.29 7.72
CA ILE A 17 2.57 -8.05 6.73
C ILE A 17 1.81 -9.32 6.45
N ASP A 18 1.49 -9.52 5.17
CA ASP A 18 0.75 -10.68 4.69
C ASP A 18 1.66 -11.59 3.86
N ASP A 19 2.31 -12.53 4.54
CA ASP A 19 3.21 -13.54 3.98
C ASP A 19 2.52 -14.90 3.73
N ARG A 20 1.18 -14.94 3.83
CA ARG A 20 0.40 -16.18 3.65
C ARG A 20 0.65 -16.78 2.27
N SER A 21 1.27 -17.95 2.24
CA SER A 21 1.67 -18.67 1.02
C SER A 21 0.55 -19.53 0.42
N ASN A 22 -0.48 -19.84 1.21
CA ASN A 22 -1.64 -20.64 0.79
C ASN A 22 -2.71 -19.83 0.03
N LEU A 23 -2.52 -18.52 -0.13
CA LEU A 23 -3.45 -17.63 -0.82
C LEU A 23 -2.79 -16.94 -2.01
N THR A 24 -3.53 -16.86 -3.13
CA THR A 24 -3.10 -16.07 -4.28
C THR A 24 -3.02 -14.58 -3.90
N ILE A 25 -2.20 -13.82 -4.62
CA ILE A 25 -2.07 -12.38 -4.36
C ILE A 25 -3.42 -11.65 -4.49
N GLY A 26 -4.27 -12.06 -5.43
CA GLY A 26 -5.62 -11.52 -5.59
C GLY A 26 -6.52 -11.77 -4.37
N LYS A 27 -6.45 -12.96 -3.75
CA LYS A 27 -7.22 -13.25 -2.52
C LYS A 27 -6.74 -12.42 -1.32
N ARG A 28 -5.42 -12.24 -1.20
CA ARG A 28 -4.81 -11.38 -0.17
C ARG A 28 -5.20 -9.93 -0.35
N LEU A 29 -5.11 -9.41 -1.58
CA LEU A 29 -5.59 -8.08 -1.94
C LEU A 29 -7.08 -7.90 -1.64
N LEU A 30 -7.94 -8.84 -2.05
CA LEU A 30 -9.37 -8.80 -1.75
C LEU A 30 -9.62 -8.73 -0.25
N THR A 31 -8.93 -9.56 0.55
CA THR A 31 -9.07 -9.54 2.01
C THR A 31 -8.67 -8.19 2.59
N ALA A 32 -7.51 -7.65 2.19
CA ALA A 32 -7.03 -6.35 2.65
C ALA A 32 -7.99 -5.21 2.27
N LYS A 33 -8.59 -5.26 1.07
CA LYS A 33 -9.65 -4.33 0.65
C LYS A 33 -10.90 -4.47 1.51
N THR A 34 -11.37 -5.69 1.73
CA THR A 34 -12.60 -5.97 2.49
C THR A 34 -12.50 -5.51 3.95
N ILE A 35 -11.32 -5.62 4.58
CA ILE A 35 -11.12 -5.14 5.96
C ILE A 35 -10.78 -3.64 6.05
N GLY A 36 -10.70 -2.94 4.91
CA GLY A 36 -10.48 -1.50 4.88
C GLY A 36 -9.03 -1.06 5.07
N ILE A 37 -8.03 -1.86 4.64
CA ILE A 37 -6.63 -1.42 4.65
C ILE A 37 -6.47 -0.25 3.66
N PRO A 38 -6.02 0.93 4.11
CA PRO A 38 -6.01 2.14 3.29
C PRO A 38 -4.97 2.13 2.17
N PHE A 39 -3.79 1.58 2.46
CA PHE A 39 -2.68 1.46 1.51
C PHE A 39 -2.17 0.02 1.53
N ILE A 40 -2.16 -0.61 0.36
CA ILE A 40 -1.66 -1.96 0.19
C ILE A 40 -0.44 -1.91 -0.73
N LEU A 41 0.70 -2.39 -0.22
CA LEU A 41 1.95 -2.48 -0.95
C LEU A 41 2.23 -3.95 -1.29
N VAL A 42 2.36 -4.25 -2.58
CA VAL A 42 2.75 -5.59 -3.03
C VAL A 42 4.20 -5.59 -3.48
N ALA A 43 5.02 -6.37 -2.79
CA ALA A 43 6.39 -6.69 -3.18
C ALA A 43 6.39 -7.89 -4.14
N GLY A 44 6.21 -7.61 -5.43
CA GLY A 44 6.21 -8.61 -6.50
C GLY A 44 7.59 -8.83 -7.13
N ARG A 45 7.59 -9.36 -8.37
CA ARG A 45 8.81 -9.62 -9.15
C ARG A 45 9.68 -8.39 -9.40
N ASN A 46 9.11 -7.19 -9.37
CA ASN A 46 9.85 -5.95 -9.68
C ASN A 46 10.79 -5.49 -8.55
N ILE A 47 10.80 -6.19 -7.41
CA ILE A 47 11.70 -5.85 -6.31
C ILE A 47 13.17 -6.23 -6.61
N ILE A 48 13.41 -7.16 -7.54
CA ILE A 48 14.76 -7.57 -7.94
C ILE A 48 15.34 -6.73 -9.09
N ASP A 49 14.57 -5.77 -9.60
CA ASP A 49 15.05 -4.87 -10.66
C ASP A 49 16.15 -3.93 -10.12
N VAL A 50 17.00 -3.41 -11.02
CA VAL A 50 18.06 -2.43 -10.68
C VAL A 50 17.51 -1.23 -9.89
N ARG A 51 16.26 -0.88 -10.16
CA ARG A 51 15.48 0.05 -9.34
C ARG A 51 14.26 -0.70 -8.80
N PRO A 52 14.31 -1.23 -7.57
CA PRO A 52 13.21 -2.00 -6.99
C PRO A 52 11.90 -1.21 -6.97
N LYS A 53 10.82 -1.85 -7.41
CA LYS A 53 9.48 -1.26 -7.41
C LYS A 53 8.48 -2.14 -6.66
N PHE A 54 7.49 -1.46 -6.09
CA PHE A 54 6.33 -2.02 -5.40
C PHE A 54 5.07 -1.62 -6.16
N GLU A 55 4.05 -2.46 -6.12
CA GLU A 55 2.71 -2.06 -6.57
C GLU A 55 1.97 -1.44 -5.38
N LEU A 56 1.63 -0.16 -5.50
CA LEU A 56 0.81 0.56 -4.52
C LEU A 56 -0.65 0.58 -4.95
N PHE A 57 -1.50 0.07 -4.07
CA PHE A 57 -2.95 0.22 -4.11
C PHE A 57 -3.34 1.21 -3.02
N ASP A 58 -3.95 2.33 -3.41
CA ASP A 58 -4.36 3.42 -2.53
C ASP A 58 -5.89 3.48 -2.58
N MET A 59 -6.54 3.06 -1.49
CA MET A 59 -7.99 2.83 -1.45
C MET A 59 -8.79 4.12 -1.28
N TYR A 60 -8.16 5.24 -0.92
CA TYR A 60 -8.86 6.50 -0.72
C TYR A 60 -9.00 7.32 -2.00
N ASN A 61 -8.02 7.19 -2.90
CA ASN A 61 -8.06 7.84 -4.20
C ASN A 61 -8.58 6.89 -5.31
N ASP A 62 -9.00 5.69 -4.95
CA ASP A 62 -9.61 4.74 -5.89
C ASP A 62 -11.10 5.08 -6.04
N ASN A 63 -11.42 6.00 -6.95
CA ASN A 63 -12.81 6.41 -7.24
C ASN A 63 -13.66 5.30 -7.93
N ASP A 64 -13.18 4.06 -7.96
CA ASP A 64 -13.89 2.94 -8.59
C ASP A 64 -14.59 2.10 -7.50
N ASN A 65 -15.89 2.34 -7.33
CA ASN A 65 -16.73 1.65 -6.34
C ASN A 65 -16.97 0.15 -6.67
N ASN A 66 -16.38 -0.38 -7.75
CA ASN A 66 -16.50 -1.78 -8.11
C ASN A 66 -15.33 -2.63 -7.53
N PRO A 67 -15.58 -3.45 -6.49
CA PRO A 67 -14.53 -4.27 -5.87
C PRO A 67 -13.95 -5.36 -6.80
N LEU A 68 -14.61 -5.64 -7.94
CA LEU A 68 -14.13 -6.60 -8.95
C LEU A 68 -13.23 -5.94 -10.00
N ASN A 69 -13.31 -4.62 -10.18
CA ASN A 69 -12.39 -3.85 -11.04
C ASN A 69 -11.22 -3.39 -10.18
N ALA A 70 -10.33 -4.30 -9.81
CA ALA A 70 -9.06 -3.88 -9.25
C ALA A 70 -8.30 -3.10 -10.35
N LYS A 71 -8.24 -1.77 -10.25
CA LYS A 71 -7.20 -1.03 -10.98
C LYS A 71 -5.86 -1.67 -10.68
N GLN A 72 -5.01 -1.76 -11.70
CA GLN A 72 -3.62 -2.15 -11.53
C GLN A 72 -2.96 -1.27 -10.47
N GLY A 73 -2.28 -1.88 -9.51
CA GLY A 73 -1.46 -1.15 -8.56
C GLY A 73 -0.45 -0.29 -9.30
N ARG A 74 -0.20 0.92 -8.79
CA ARG A 74 0.79 1.82 -9.38
C ARG A 74 2.18 1.29 -9.05
N LEU A 75 2.99 1.01 -10.05
CA LEU A 75 4.38 0.62 -9.84
C LEU A 75 5.21 1.83 -9.41
N MET A 76 5.77 1.77 -8.20
CA MET A 76 6.43 2.89 -7.54
C MET A 76 7.73 2.42 -6.89
N THR A 77 8.79 3.23 -6.96
CA THR A 77 10.02 2.95 -6.20
C THR A 77 9.78 3.19 -4.70
N GLN A 78 10.72 2.77 -3.85
CA GLN A 78 10.64 3.10 -2.43
C GLN A 78 10.51 4.62 -2.17
N ALA A 79 11.25 5.45 -2.91
CA ALA A 79 11.16 6.90 -2.75
C ALA A 79 9.76 7.42 -3.11
N ASP A 80 9.23 6.99 -4.26
CA ASP A 80 7.90 7.39 -4.71
C ASP A 80 6.80 6.96 -3.74
N VAL A 81 6.91 5.76 -3.14
CA VAL A 81 5.98 5.28 -2.11
C VAL A 81 6.03 6.17 -0.87
N LEU A 82 7.23 6.51 -0.39
CA LEU A 82 7.38 7.37 0.80
C LEU A 82 6.83 8.77 0.56
N ASP A 83 7.06 9.33 -0.63
CA ASP A 83 6.53 10.65 -1.00
C ASP A 83 5.00 10.62 -1.11
N HIS A 84 4.44 9.59 -1.73
CA HIS A 84 3.00 9.39 -1.81
C HIS A 84 2.37 9.30 -0.41
N LEU A 85 2.88 8.42 0.46
CA LEU A 85 2.37 8.24 1.81
C LEU A 85 2.49 9.53 2.64
N ASN A 86 3.58 10.27 2.51
CA ASN A 86 3.78 11.52 3.22
C ASN A 86 2.74 12.59 2.86
N ILE A 87 2.31 12.65 1.60
CA ILE A 87 1.26 13.58 1.16
C ILE A 87 -0.08 13.17 1.76
N HIS A 88 -0.45 11.89 1.63
CA HIS A 88 -1.80 11.44 1.96
C HIS A 88 -2.01 11.23 3.47
N LEU A 89 -1.04 10.69 4.19
CA LEU A 89 -1.14 10.52 5.65
C LEU A 89 -1.20 11.87 6.38
N LYS A 90 -0.53 12.91 5.85
CA LYS A 90 -0.66 14.28 6.39
C LYS A 90 -2.08 14.82 6.23
N GLN A 91 -2.69 14.62 5.06
CA GLN A 91 -4.07 15.03 4.81
C GLN A 91 -5.05 14.32 5.75
N PHE A 92 -4.88 13.01 5.96
CA PHE A 92 -5.70 12.27 6.91
C PHE A 92 -5.59 12.81 8.33
N ARG A 93 -4.39 13.12 8.81
CA ARG A 93 -4.19 13.64 10.17
C ARG A 93 -4.80 15.02 10.35
N LEU A 94 -4.76 15.89 9.34
CA LEU A 94 -5.38 17.22 9.40
C LEU A 94 -6.91 17.12 9.46
N ASN A 95 -7.52 16.22 8.69
CA ASN A 95 -8.97 16.07 8.59
C ASN A 95 -9.65 15.41 9.82
N ILE A 96 -8.89 14.92 10.79
CA ILE A 96 -9.41 14.30 12.04
C ILE A 96 -9.38 15.32 13.22
N THR A 97 -8.77 16.49 13.00
CA THR A 97 -8.58 17.50 14.06
C THR A 97 -9.69 18.56 14.14
N ASP A 98 -10.74 18.41 13.34
CA ASP A 98 -11.98 19.21 13.37
C ASP A 98 -13.14 18.38 13.94
#